data_AF-A0A2S7A4P7-F1
#
_entry.id   AF-A0A2S7A4P7-F1
#
_cell.length_a   1.000
_cell.length_b   1.000
_cell.length_c   1.000
_cell.angle_alpha   90.00
_cell.angle_beta   90.00
_cell.angle_gamma   90.00
#
_symmetry.space_group_name_H-M   'P 1'
#
loop_
_entity.id
_entity.type
_entity.pdbx_description
1 polymer ?
#
loop_
_entity_poly.entity_id
_entity_poly.type
_entity_poly.pdbx_seq_one_letter_code
_entity_poly.pdbx_strand_id
1 'polypeptide(L)'
;MVDWLRKYTSEEGINFSQLIHDDYFLAIKLTFNAGLYVSAMKLLVCCIDSLAYIEYGDDREAFAKWMEAYCDLAPLGITAAELWELRNGILHMTNLSSSKVRKNQVRRISFRVGDAPEIPRDAGGVYYFDFLGLVQAFAQAQARWIESYNDDRGKFAKFVERYDETISDSRVAFAHVGGNGFATAP
;
A
#
# COMPACT_ATOMS: atom_id res chain seq x y z
N MET A 1 -10.19 -18.85 14.04
CA MET A 1 -9.76 -18.25 12.76
C MET A 1 -11.01 -17.83 12.01
N VAL A 2 -11.20 -16.54 11.76
CA VAL A 2 -12.33 -16.10 10.90
C VAL A 2 -11.86 -16.32 9.46
N ASP A 3 -12.55 -17.17 8.72
CA ASP A 3 -12.36 -17.33 7.28
C ASP A 3 -12.67 -15.99 6.59
N TRP A 4 -11.66 -15.36 6.00
CA TRP A 4 -11.83 -14.08 5.30
C TRP A 4 -12.72 -14.25 4.07
N LEU A 5 -12.59 -15.35 3.35
CA LEU A 5 -13.39 -15.62 2.16
C LEU A 5 -14.86 -15.66 2.56
N ARG A 6 -15.21 -16.34 3.65
CA ARG A 6 -16.58 -16.33 4.18
C ARG A 6 -17.06 -14.95 4.63
N LYS A 7 -16.20 -14.13 5.24
CA LYS A 7 -16.58 -12.77 5.70
C LYS A 7 -16.89 -11.84 4.54
N TYR A 8 -16.15 -11.95 3.44
CA TYR A 8 -16.23 -11.00 2.33
C TYR A 8 -16.92 -11.56 1.08
N THR A 9 -17.41 -12.79 1.10
CA THR A 9 -18.18 -13.38 -0.01
C THR A 9 -19.67 -13.31 0.28
N SER A 10 -20.43 -12.92 -0.75
CA SER A 10 -21.89 -12.97 -0.81
C SER A 10 -22.35 -13.70 -2.07
N GLU A 11 -23.67 -13.81 -2.27
CA GLU A 11 -24.25 -14.32 -3.52
C GLU A 11 -23.83 -13.52 -4.76
N GLU A 12 -23.47 -12.24 -4.59
CA GLU A 12 -23.01 -11.34 -5.66
C GLU A 12 -21.50 -11.47 -5.96
N GLY A 13 -20.76 -12.27 -5.17
CA GLY A 13 -19.32 -12.45 -5.30
C GLY A 13 -18.51 -11.93 -4.11
N ILE A 14 -17.21 -11.73 -4.32
CA ILE A 14 -16.26 -11.26 -3.29
C ILE A 14 -16.26 -9.73 -3.25
N ASN A 15 -16.48 -9.16 -2.07
CA ASN A 15 -16.36 -7.73 -1.81
C ASN A 15 -14.89 -7.35 -1.57
N PHE A 16 -14.12 -7.23 -2.65
CA PHE A 16 -12.71 -6.83 -2.62
C PHE A 16 -12.49 -5.47 -1.97
N SER A 17 -13.38 -4.51 -2.24
CA SER A 17 -13.27 -3.15 -1.71
C SER A 17 -13.30 -3.14 -0.18
N GLN A 18 -14.23 -3.87 0.44
CA GLN A 18 -14.30 -3.95 1.90
C GLN A 18 -13.13 -4.76 2.49
N LEU A 19 -12.71 -5.83 1.82
CA LEU A 19 -11.56 -6.64 2.23
C LEU A 19 -10.29 -5.79 2.32
N ILE A 20 -9.94 -5.07 1.24
CA ILE A 20 -8.74 -4.25 1.19
C ILE A 20 -8.88 -3.01 2.10
N HIS A 21 -10.11 -2.52 2.28
CA HIS A 21 -10.36 -1.44 3.23
C HIS A 21 -10.00 -1.83 4.66
N ASP A 22 -10.52 -2.97 5.12
CA ASP A 22 -10.31 -3.48 6.48
C ASP A 22 -8.83 -3.81 6.74
N ASP A 23 -8.16 -4.44 5.77
CA ASP A 23 -6.78 -4.92 5.96
C ASP A 23 -5.73 -3.80 5.81
N TYR A 24 -6.00 -2.76 5.01
CA TYR A 24 -5.00 -1.72 4.70
C TYR A 24 -5.50 -0.28 4.94
N PHE A 25 -6.57 0.14 4.25
CA PHE A 25 -6.94 1.57 4.23
C PHE A 25 -7.37 2.11 5.58
N LEU A 26 -7.95 1.29 6.45
CA LEU A 26 -8.31 1.73 7.79
C LEU A 26 -7.06 2.23 8.55
N ALA A 27 -5.98 1.46 8.55
CA ALA A 27 -4.72 1.83 9.20
C ALA A 27 -4.03 3.02 8.50
N ILE A 28 -4.04 3.05 7.16
CA ILE A 28 -3.50 4.17 6.38
C ILE A 28 -4.23 5.47 6.75
N LYS A 29 -5.56 5.45 6.79
CA LYS A 29 -6.39 6.61 7.15
C LYS A 29 -6.14 7.08 8.58
N LEU A 30 -6.09 6.14 9.53
CA LEU A 30 -5.85 6.45 10.94
C LEU A 30 -4.47 7.11 11.14
N THR A 31 -3.43 6.55 10.52
CA THR A 31 -2.07 7.11 10.63
C THR A 31 -1.92 8.44 9.90
N PHE A 32 -2.55 8.59 8.73
CA PHE A 32 -2.57 9.86 8.00
C PHE A 32 -3.24 10.97 8.82
N ASN A 33 -4.44 10.70 9.36
CA ASN A 33 -5.20 11.67 10.15
C ASN A 33 -4.50 12.04 11.47
N ALA A 34 -3.68 11.14 12.01
CA ALA A 34 -2.84 11.39 13.18
C ALA A 34 -1.54 12.17 12.86
N GLY A 35 -1.31 12.57 11.61
CA GLY A 35 -0.09 13.28 11.18
C GLY A 35 1.14 12.36 11.03
N LEU A 36 0.98 11.04 11.15
CA LEU A 36 2.05 10.05 11.02
C LEU A 36 2.30 9.69 9.55
N TYR A 37 2.61 10.69 8.72
CA TYR A 37 2.59 10.57 7.26
C TYR A 37 3.60 9.56 6.69
N VAL A 38 4.78 9.44 7.29
CA VAL A 38 5.76 8.41 6.88
C VAL A 38 5.20 7.01 7.15
N SER A 39 4.53 6.79 8.28
CA SER A 39 3.87 5.51 8.59
C SER A 39 2.73 5.22 7.63
N ALA A 40 1.90 6.23 7.33
CA ALA A 40 0.84 6.10 6.34
C ALA A 40 1.39 5.75 4.94
N MET A 41 2.49 6.39 4.51
CA MET A 41 3.13 6.09 3.22
C MET A 41 3.69 4.67 3.20
N LYS A 42 4.33 4.21 4.29
CA LYS A 42 4.81 2.83 4.43
C LYS A 42 3.67 1.83 4.25
N LEU A 43 2.55 2.05 4.95
CA LEU A 43 1.37 1.19 4.84
C LEU A 43 0.78 1.20 3.43
N LEU A 44 0.75 2.36 2.77
CA LEU A 44 0.28 2.47 1.37
C LEU A 44 1.15 1.65 0.42
N VAL A 45 2.48 1.78 0.48
CA VAL A 45 3.36 1.01 -0.42
C VAL A 45 3.37 -0.49 -0.08
N CYS A 46 3.19 -0.87 1.19
CA CYS A 46 2.95 -2.27 1.57
C CYS A 46 1.66 -2.82 0.97
N CYS A 47 0.57 -2.03 0.98
CA CYS A 47 -0.68 -2.42 0.32
C CYS A 47 -0.46 -2.67 -1.18
N ILE A 48 0.25 -1.77 -1.86
CA ILE A 48 0.58 -1.92 -3.29
C ILE A 48 1.43 -3.19 -3.52
N ASP A 49 2.45 -3.45 -2.69
CA ASP A 49 3.25 -4.69 -2.76
C ASP A 49 2.36 -5.94 -2.68
N SER A 50 1.42 -5.97 -1.73
CA SER A 50 0.49 -7.09 -1.58
C SER A 50 -0.41 -7.27 -2.80
N LEU A 51 -1.02 -6.19 -3.31
CA LEU A 51 -1.89 -6.28 -4.50
C LEU A 51 -1.11 -6.69 -5.75
N ALA A 52 0.12 -6.20 -5.89
CA ALA A 52 1.02 -6.58 -6.96
C ALA A 52 1.40 -8.06 -6.90
N TYR A 53 1.69 -8.59 -5.71
CA TYR A 53 1.93 -10.01 -5.49
C TYR A 53 0.70 -10.86 -5.83
N ILE A 54 -0.49 -10.44 -5.39
CA ILE A 54 -1.74 -11.13 -5.71
C ILE A 54 -1.94 -11.24 -7.23
N GLU A 55 -1.66 -10.18 -7.98
CA GLU A 55 -1.80 -10.15 -9.44
C GLU A 55 -0.70 -10.96 -10.15
N TYR A 56 0.58 -10.72 -9.81
CA TYR A 56 1.72 -11.20 -10.59
C TYR A 56 2.56 -12.30 -9.93
N GLY A 57 2.31 -12.62 -8.66
CA GLY A 57 3.09 -13.57 -7.86
C GLY A 57 4.50 -13.06 -7.53
N ASP A 58 5.48 -13.97 -7.51
CA ASP A 58 6.90 -13.69 -7.22
C ASP A 58 7.66 -12.93 -8.32
N ASP A 59 6.96 -12.26 -9.23
CA ASP A 59 7.59 -11.43 -10.24
C ASP A 59 8.35 -10.27 -9.55
N ARG A 60 9.65 -10.17 -9.82
CA ARG A 60 10.51 -9.11 -9.25
C ARG A 60 10.09 -7.71 -9.67
N GLU A 61 9.32 -7.60 -10.75
CA GLU A 61 8.78 -6.36 -11.28
C GLU A 61 7.30 -6.17 -10.93
N ALA A 62 6.70 -7.06 -10.12
CA ALA A 62 5.28 -7.05 -9.80
C ALA A 62 4.77 -5.65 -9.39
N PHE A 63 5.47 -4.97 -8.49
CA PHE A 63 5.09 -3.64 -8.02
C PHE A 63 5.01 -2.63 -9.18
N ALA A 64 6.07 -2.56 -10.00
CA ALA A 64 6.11 -1.62 -11.11
C ALA A 64 5.06 -1.97 -12.17
N LYS A 65 4.90 -3.26 -12.50
CA LYS A 65 3.88 -3.77 -13.44
C LYS A 65 2.48 -3.43 -12.98
N TRP A 66 2.16 -3.62 -11.70
CA TRP A 66 0.85 -3.30 -11.16
C TRP A 66 0.55 -1.80 -11.22
N MET A 67 1.54 -0.97 -10.84
CA MET A 67 1.40 0.48 -10.93
C MET A 67 1.23 0.95 -12.38
N GLU A 68 1.98 0.40 -13.33
CA GLU A 68 1.89 0.76 -14.75
C GLU A 68 0.58 0.28 -15.39
N ALA A 69 0.08 -0.88 -14.98
CA ALA A 69 -1.17 -1.45 -15.50
C ALA A 69 -2.40 -0.69 -15.01
N TYR A 70 -2.39 -0.25 -13.73
CA TYR A 70 -3.60 0.23 -13.09
C TYR A 70 -3.54 1.67 -12.61
N CYS A 71 -2.38 2.30 -12.42
CA CYS A 71 -2.27 3.62 -11.80
C CYS A 71 -1.85 4.71 -12.80
N ASP A 72 -2.58 5.83 -12.80
CA ASP A 72 -2.14 7.04 -13.50
C ASP A 72 -1.32 7.91 -12.54
N LEU A 73 0.00 7.98 -12.77
CA LEU A 73 0.93 8.78 -12.00
C LEU A 73 1.32 10.09 -12.69
N ALA A 74 0.85 10.32 -13.93
CA ALA A 74 1.20 11.52 -14.69
C ALA A 74 0.85 12.82 -13.96
N PRO A 75 -0.33 12.96 -13.29
CA PRO A 75 -0.67 14.16 -12.52
C PRO A 75 0.27 14.43 -11.34
N LEU A 76 0.95 13.41 -10.82
CA LEU A 76 1.91 13.51 -9.73
C LEU A 76 3.32 13.83 -10.23
N GLY A 77 3.56 13.68 -11.53
CA GLY A 77 4.86 13.92 -12.16
C GLY A 77 5.93 12.91 -11.74
N ILE A 78 5.53 11.69 -11.36
CA ILE A 78 6.42 10.59 -10.99
C ILE A 78 6.14 9.34 -11.82
N THR A 79 7.06 8.40 -11.81
CA THR A 79 6.95 7.09 -12.47
C THR A 79 6.85 5.95 -11.46
N ALA A 80 6.38 4.78 -11.91
CA ALA A 80 6.33 3.57 -11.10
C ALA A 80 7.75 3.14 -10.63
N ALA A 81 8.76 3.28 -11.49
CA ALA A 81 10.16 3.02 -11.16
C ALA A 81 10.69 3.95 -10.06
N GLU A 82 10.36 5.25 -10.11
CA GLU A 82 10.73 6.19 -9.04
C GLU A 82 10.04 5.84 -7.71
N LEU A 83 8.76 5.47 -7.75
CA LEU A 83 8.02 5.06 -6.56
C LEU A 83 8.56 3.74 -5.96
N TRP A 84 8.97 2.79 -6.79
CA TRP A 84 9.64 1.56 -6.36
C TRP A 84 10.95 1.84 -5.62
N GLU A 85 11.77 2.75 -6.14
CA GLU A 85 13.02 3.13 -5.47
C GLU A 85 12.77 3.88 -4.17
N LEU A 86 11.72 4.73 -4.10
CA LEU A 86 11.29 5.35 -2.85
C LEU A 86 10.84 4.28 -1.84
N ARG A 87 9.99 3.33 -2.25
CA ARG A 87 9.51 2.18 -1.46
C ARG A 87 10.69 1.44 -0.81
N ASN A 88 11.74 1.13 -1.57
CA ASN A 88 12.94 0.46 -1.07
C ASN A 88 13.68 1.27 0.01
N GLY A 89 13.72 2.60 -0.13
CA GLY A 89 14.34 3.49 0.85
C GLY A 89 13.50 3.63 2.13
N ILE A 90 12.18 3.82 1.99
CA ILE A 90 11.31 4.14 3.13
C ILE A 90 11.01 2.92 4.00
N LEU A 91 10.75 1.74 3.42
CA LEU A 91 10.30 0.58 4.19
C LEU A 91 11.39 0.05 5.13
N HIS A 92 12.65 0.04 4.68
CA HIS A 92 13.74 -0.56 5.45
C HIS A 92 14.49 0.46 6.32
N MET A 93 14.76 1.65 5.79
CA MET A 93 15.68 2.60 6.43
C MET A 93 15.08 3.99 6.63
N THR A 94 13.85 4.24 6.16
CA THR A 94 13.20 5.56 6.22
C THR A 94 14.08 6.65 5.58
N ASN A 95 14.72 6.36 4.44
CA ASN A 95 15.55 7.32 3.71
C ASN A 95 15.18 7.41 2.22
N LEU A 96 15.69 8.44 1.54
CA LEU A 96 15.40 8.72 0.12
C LEU A 96 16.48 8.18 -0.84
N SER A 97 17.44 7.39 -0.35
CA SER A 97 18.69 7.08 -1.06
C SER A 97 18.85 5.59 -1.33
N SER A 98 18.01 5.06 -2.22
CA SER A 98 18.17 3.71 -2.77
C SER A 98 19.47 3.56 -3.57
N SER A 99 19.83 2.33 -3.91
CA SER A 99 21.02 2.04 -4.72
C SER A 99 21.00 2.76 -6.07
N LYS A 100 19.85 2.76 -6.78
CA LYS A 100 19.72 3.42 -8.08
C LYS A 100 19.70 4.94 -7.97
N VAL A 101 19.09 5.49 -6.91
CA VAL A 101 19.15 6.93 -6.63
C VAL A 101 20.60 7.38 -6.38
N ARG A 102 21.39 6.61 -5.61
CA ARG A 102 22.81 6.91 -5.37
C ARG A 102 23.66 6.85 -6.65
N LYS A 103 23.24 6.06 -7.63
CA LYS A 103 23.89 5.92 -8.95
C LYS A 103 23.35 6.91 -10.00
N ASN A 104 22.47 7.85 -9.62
CA ASN A 104 21.78 8.77 -10.54
C ASN A 104 21.03 8.07 -11.69
N GLN A 105 20.57 6.84 -11.48
CA GLN A 105 19.78 6.09 -12.47
C GLN A 105 18.29 6.38 -12.38
N VAL A 106 17.83 6.84 -11.21
CA VAL A 106 16.44 7.20 -10.92
C VAL A 106 16.46 8.50 -10.12
N ARG A 107 15.55 9.43 -10.44
CA ARG A 107 15.43 10.71 -9.73
C ARG A 107 15.09 10.46 -8.27
N ARG A 108 15.67 11.28 -7.39
CA ARG A 108 15.31 11.26 -5.96
C ARG A 108 13.96 11.93 -5.78
N ILE A 109 12.98 11.17 -5.30
CA ILE A 109 11.64 11.67 -5.00
C ILE A 109 11.34 11.60 -3.51
N SER A 110 10.42 12.43 -3.03
CA SER A 110 9.81 12.37 -1.71
C SER A 110 8.37 12.87 -1.81
N PHE A 111 7.58 12.73 -0.75
CA PHE A 111 6.22 13.24 -0.71
C PHE A 111 6.11 14.49 0.18
N ARG A 112 5.12 15.32 -0.11
CA ARG A 112 4.67 16.42 0.75
C ARG A 112 3.20 16.23 1.11
N VAL A 113 2.76 16.92 2.16
CA VAL A 113 1.36 16.93 2.60
C VAL A 113 0.89 18.38 2.71
N GLY A 114 -0.30 18.65 2.19
CA GLY A 114 -0.87 19.98 2.10
C GLY A 114 -0.54 20.68 0.79
N ASP A 115 -1.37 21.65 0.43
CA ASP A 115 -1.16 22.49 -0.74
C ASP A 115 -0.42 23.76 -0.32
N ALA A 116 0.83 23.86 -0.78
CA ALA A 116 1.70 25.01 -0.62
C ALA A 116 2.27 25.31 -2.01
N PRO A 117 1.48 25.94 -2.92
CA PRO A 117 1.88 26.17 -4.31
C PRO A 117 3.15 27.01 -4.42
N GLU A 118 3.46 27.81 -3.41
CA GLU A 118 4.69 28.58 -3.27
C GLU A 118 5.95 27.73 -3.05
N ILE A 119 5.81 26.47 -2.60
CA ILE A 119 6.95 25.56 -2.40
C ILE A 119 7.23 24.85 -3.72
N PRO A 120 8.41 25.07 -4.35
CA PRO A 120 8.79 24.38 -5.57
C PRO A 120 8.73 22.86 -5.37
N ARG A 121 8.24 22.15 -6.39
CA ARG A 121 8.26 20.67 -6.37
C ARG A 121 9.69 20.14 -6.41
N ASP A 122 10.62 20.85 -7.03
CA ASP A 122 12.04 20.51 -7.02
C ASP A 122 12.78 21.40 -6.00
N ALA A 123 13.24 20.80 -4.91
CA ALA A 123 13.98 21.50 -3.86
C ALA A 123 15.14 20.64 -3.34
N GLY A 124 16.37 21.18 -3.38
CA GLY A 124 17.56 20.49 -2.88
C GLY A 124 17.88 19.17 -3.61
N GLY A 125 17.52 19.07 -4.90
CA GLY A 125 17.71 17.84 -5.69
C GLY A 125 16.72 16.71 -5.35
N VAL A 126 15.61 17.03 -4.68
CA VAL A 126 14.50 16.13 -4.40
C VAL A 126 13.24 16.66 -5.09
N TYR A 127 12.55 15.78 -5.82
CA TYR A 127 11.22 16.06 -6.37
C TYR A 127 10.14 15.66 -5.36
N TYR A 128 9.27 16.59 -4.99
CA TYR A 128 8.18 16.40 -4.03
C TYR A 128 6.83 16.27 -4.74
N PHE A 129 6.25 15.06 -4.69
CA PHE A 129 4.90 14.79 -5.16
C PHE A 129 3.88 14.92 -4.01
N ASP A 130 2.61 15.12 -4.34
CA ASP A 130 1.54 15.23 -3.34
C ASP A 130 1.12 13.84 -2.82
N PHE A 131 1.17 13.64 -1.51
CA PHE A 131 0.82 12.36 -0.90
C PHE A 131 -0.68 12.05 -1.05
N LEU A 132 -1.55 13.04 -0.86
CA LEU A 132 -3.00 12.82 -0.99
C LEU A 132 -3.37 12.44 -2.43
N GLY A 133 -2.73 13.07 -3.41
CA GLY A 133 -2.84 12.72 -4.82
C GLY A 133 -2.38 11.29 -5.11
N LEU A 134 -1.33 10.78 -4.45
CA LEU A 134 -0.97 9.36 -4.56
C LEU A 134 -2.05 8.44 -3.98
N VAL A 135 -2.63 8.78 -2.82
CA VAL A 135 -3.73 8.01 -2.24
C VAL A 135 -4.93 7.97 -3.19
N GLN A 136 -5.26 9.09 -3.84
CA GLN A 136 -6.34 9.18 -4.82
C GLN A 136 -6.05 8.37 -6.09
N ALA A 137 -4.83 8.48 -6.63
CA ALA A 137 -4.40 7.70 -7.79
C ALA A 137 -4.47 6.20 -7.52
N PHE A 138 -4.04 5.78 -6.31
CA PHE A 138 -4.13 4.39 -5.88
C PHE A 138 -5.58 3.91 -5.70
N ALA A 139 -6.48 4.72 -5.11
CA ALA A 139 -7.89 4.35 -4.98
C ALA A 139 -8.56 4.11 -6.35
N GLN A 140 -8.21 4.93 -7.35
CA GLN A 140 -8.68 4.73 -8.72
C GLN A 140 -8.04 3.48 -9.37
N ALA A 141 -6.75 3.23 -9.10
CA ALA A 141 -6.06 2.05 -9.58
C ALA A 141 -6.66 0.76 -9.02
N GLN A 142 -7.00 0.74 -7.73
CA GLN A 142 -7.71 -0.35 -7.09
C GLN A 142 -9.05 -0.63 -7.78
N ALA A 143 -9.83 0.40 -8.08
CA ALA A 143 -11.10 0.24 -8.78
C ALA A 143 -10.91 -0.41 -10.17
N ARG A 144 -9.96 0.08 -10.97
CA ARG A 144 -9.62 -0.52 -12.27
C ARG A 144 -9.10 -1.95 -12.18
N TRP A 145 -8.29 -2.24 -11.16
CA TRP A 145 -7.80 -3.58 -10.90
C TRP A 145 -8.95 -4.55 -10.57
N ILE A 146 -9.87 -4.15 -9.68
CA ILE A 146 -11.07 -4.92 -9.36
C ILE A 146 -11.95 -5.14 -10.59
N GLU A 147 -12.18 -4.09 -11.39
CA GLU A 147 -12.96 -4.19 -12.63
C GLU A 147 -12.39 -5.23 -13.60
N SER A 148 -11.06 -5.37 -13.68
CA SER A 148 -10.41 -6.36 -14.56
C SER A 148 -10.74 -7.83 -14.24
N TYR A 149 -11.26 -8.13 -13.04
CA TYR A 149 -11.74 -9.47 -12.69
C TYR A 149 -13.04 -9.84 -13.41
N ASN A 150 -13.80 -8.86 -13.88
CA ASN A 150 -14.98 -9.10 -14.70
C ASN A 150 -14.60 -9.63 -16.10
N ASP A 151 -13.43 -9.24 -16.60
CA ASP A 151 -12.93 -9.61 -17.92
C ASP A 151 -12.18 -10.95 -17.91
N ASP A 152 -11.45 -11.26 -16.83
CA ASP A 152 -10.74 -12.54 -16.66
C ASP A 152 -11.10 -13.21 -15.34
N ARG A 153 -12.08 -14.11 -15.40
CA ARG A 153 -12.50 -14.90 -14.23
C ARG A 153 -11.43 -15.89 -13.76
N GLY A 154 -10.42 -16.21 -14.56
CA GLY A 154 -9.28 -17.03 -14.16
C GLY A 154 -8.43 -16.37 -13.06
N LYS A 155 -8.52 -15.04 -12.92
CA LYS A 155 -7.85 -14.28 -11.85
C LYS A 155 -8.38 -14.60 -10.45
N PHE A 156 -9.62 -15.06 -10.31
CA PHE A 156 -10.21 -15.32 -8.99
C PHE A 156 -9.51 -16.47 -8.26
N ALA A 157 -9.18 -17.56 -8.95
CA ALA A 157 -8.49 -18.69 -8.32
C ALA A 157 -7.11 -18.26 -7.79
N LYS A 158 -6.35 -17.53 -8.61
CA LYS A 158 -5.06 -16.97 -8.22
C LYS A 158 -5.17 -15.94 -7.10
N PHE A 159 -6.24 -15.14 -7.10
CA PHE A 159 -6.51 -14.22 -6.01
C PHE A 159 -6.66 -14.99 -4.71
N VAL A 160 -7.54 -15.99 -4.64
CA VAL A 160 -7.78 -16.73 -3.40
C VAL A 160 -6.49 -17.38 -2.91
N GLU A 161 -5.80 -18.10 -3.80
CA GLU A 161 -4.51 -18.76 -3.52
C GLU A 161 -3.48 -17.80 -2.92
N ARG A 162 -3.24 -16.66 -3.56
CA ARG A 162 -2.19 -15.73 -3.14
C ARG A 162 -2.62 -14.80 -2.02
N TYR A 163 -3.91 -14.47 -1.94
CA TYR A 163 -4.42 -13.66 -0.85
C TYR A 163 -4.21 -14.38 0.48
N ASP A 164 -4.47 -15.69 0.52
CA ASP A 164 -4.21 -16.58 1.66
C ASP A 164 -2.75 -16.52 2.16
N GLU A 165 -1.79 -16.28 1.27
CA GLU A 165 -0.36 -16.14 1.61
C GLU A 165 0.01 -14.73 2.10
N THR A 166 -0.73 -13.70 1.68
CA THR A 166 -0.50 -12.31 2.11
C THR A 166 -1.10 -11.99 3.48
N ILE A 167 -2.09 -12.77 3.93
CA ILE A 167 -2.65 -12.64 5.27
C ILE A 167 -1.79 -13.41 6.27
N SER A 168 -1.03 -12.66 7.07
CA SER A 168 -0.52 -13.17 8.34
C SER A 168 -1.71 -13.67 9.17
N ASP A 169 -1.56 -14.85 9.75
CA ASP A 169 -2.44 -15.68 10.61
C ASP A 169 -3.00 -14.95 11.86
N SER A 170 -3.00 -13.62 11.85
CA SER A 170 -3.19 -12.68 12.94
C SER A 170 -4.45 -11.83 12.77
N ARG A 171 -5.60 -12.46 12.50
CA ARG A 171 -6.82 -12.09 13.23
C ARG A 171 -6.64 -12.57 14.68
N VAL A 172 -5.66 -11.95 15.34
CA VAL A 172 -5.18 -12.01 16.73
C VAL A 172 -5.47 -13.33 17.48
N ALA A 173 -4.41 -14.05 17.86
CA ALA A 173 -4.50 -14.95 19.00
C ALA A 173 -4.69 -14.11 20.28
N PHE A 174 -5.93 -13.80 20.64
CA PHE A 174 -6.23 -13.24 21.95
C PHE A 174 -6.07 -14.36 22.98
N ALA A 175 -4.89 -14.47 23.60
CA ALA A 175 -4.80 -15.15 24.87
C ALA A 175 -5.52 -14.27 25.90
N HIS A 176 -6.68 -14.70 26.38
CA HIS A 176 -7.32 -14.09 27.53
C HIS A 176 -6.44 -14.38 28.75
N VAL A 177 -5.49 -13.48 29.06
CA VAL A 177 -4.76 -13.55 30.32
C VAL A 177 -5.73 -13.09 31.38
N GLY A 178 -6.31 -14.04 32.12
CA GLY A 178 -7.18 -13.77 33.26
C GLY A 178 -6.53 -12.75 34.18
N GLY A 179 -7.27 -11.69 34.49
CA GLY A 179 -6.78 -10.61 35.34
C GLY A 179 -6.37 -11.15 36.70
N ASN A 180 -5.09 -11.01 37.03
CA ASN A 180 -4.62 -11.00 38.39
C ASN A 180 -3.89 -9.68 38.62
N GLY A 181 -4.35 -8.97 39.64
CA GLY A 181 -4.10 -7.56 39.85
C GLY A 181 -2.63 -7.19 39.91
N PHE A 182 -2.31 -6.07 39.28
CA PHE A 182 -1.13 -5.31 39.66
C PHE A 182 -1.41 -4.68 41.02
N ALA A 183 -0.85 -5.28 42.06
CA ALA A 183 -0.67 -4.62 43.34
C ALA A 183 0.24 -3.41 43.11
N THR A 184 -0.29 -2.23 43.36
CA THR A 184 0.53 -1.03 43.58
C THR A 184 1.28 -1.21 44.89
N ALA A 185 2.58 -0.94 44.87
CA ALA A 185 3.43 -0.94 46.06
C ALA A 185 4.34 0.30 46.01
N PRO A 186 4.83 0.73 47.18
CA PRO A 186 4.27 1.76 48.05
C PRO A 186 4.73 3.18 47.72
#